data_AF-A0A838VHL9-F1
#
_entry.id   AF-A0A838VHL9-F1
#
_cell.length_a   1.000
_cell.length_b   1.000
_cell.length_c   1.000
_cell.angle_alpha   90.00
_cell.angle_beta   90.00
_cell.angle_gamma   90.00
#
_symmetry.space_group_name_H-M   'P 1'
#
loop_
_entity.id
_entity.type
_entity.pdbx_description
1 polymer ?
#
loop_
_entity_poly.entity_id
_entity_poly.type
_entity_poly.pdbx_seq_one_letter_code
_entity_poly.pdbx_strand_id
1 'polypeptide(L)'
;MITLETLEKWLLVPTETEQLEFKEAKKQFDSTKLLKYCVALANEGGGYIVLGVTDKQPRQVVGSLAWSTAEALNGIKAKIVNELRFRVEVTELQHPNGRVLIFEAPSRPVGRALDYEGAYLMRAGEELRPMTPDMLKRIFAEDQQDWFSFPSRSDASPEEVIALLDTQTYFELLNIPYPTSRDAVLERLRSEDLIKQTAQGWTITNLAAILLAKKLNAFSFALARKA
;
A
#
# COMPACT_ATOMS: atom_id res chain seq x y z
N MET A 1 -7.53 -11.32 -14.01
CA MET A 1 -8.99 -11.55 -14.12
C MET A 1 -9.33 -12.74 -13.26
N ILE A 2 -10.34 -12.61 -12.39
CA ILE A 2 -10.79 -13.68 -11.49
C ILE A 2 -11.61 -14.68 -12.32
N THR A 3 -11.34 -15.98 -12.15
CA THR A 3 -12.00 -17.06 -12.91
C THR A 3 -12.75 -18.03 -11.98
N LEU A 4 -13.55 -18.94 -12.56
CA LEU A 4 -14.19 -20.02 -11.80
C LEU A 4 -13.17 -20.93 -11.10
N GLU A 5 -12.02 -21.17 -11.72
CA GLU A 5 -10.93 -21.95 -11.10
C GLU A 5 -10.36 -21.24 -9.86
N THR A 6 -10.23 -19.91 -9.91
CA THR A 6 -9.84 -19.11 -8.74
C THR A 6 -10.88 -19.24 -7.62
N LEU A 7 -12.17 -19.16 -7.97
CA LEU A 7 -13.26 -19.34 -7.00
C LEU A 7 -13.21 -20.73 -6.35
N GLU A 8 -13.05 -21.79 -7.14
CA GLU A 8 -12.96 -23.16 -6.62
C GLU A 8 -11.80 -23.34 -5.63
N LYS A 9 -10.63 -22.74 -5.93
CA LYS A 9 -9.50 -22.73 -4.99
C LYS A 9 -9.84 -22.01 -3.68
N TRP A 10 -10.53 -20.87 -3.75
CA TRP A 10 -10.95 -20.11 -2.58
C TRP A 10 -11.97 -20.86 -1.71
N LEU A 11 -12.87 -21.63 -2.32
CA LEU A 11 -13.84 -22.45 -1.58
C LEU A 11 -13.16 -23.52 -0.69
N LEU A 12 -11.98 -24.00 -1.11
CA LEU A 12 -11.20 -25.03 -0.41
C LEU A 12 -10.31 -24.49 0.72
N VAL A 13 -10.10 -23.17 0.81
CA VAL A 13 -9.22 -22.59 1.84
C VAL A 13 -9.84 -22.80 3.22
N PRO A 14 -9.11 -23.38 4.21
CA PRO A 14 -9.66 -23.83 5.49
C PRO A 14 -10.30 -22.72 6.35
N THR A 15 -9.83 -21.48 6.23
CA THR A 15 -10.33 -20.33 7.01
C THR A 15 -10.53 -19.12 6.13
N GLU A 16 -11.59 -18.35 6.38
CA GLU A 16 -11.67 -17.00 5.84
C GLU A 16 -10.46 -16.21 6.35
N THR A 17 -9.85 -15.42 5.48
CA THR A 17 -8.69 -14.60 5.84
C THR A 17 -9.16 -13.17 6.03
N GLU A 18 -8.29 -12.31 6.57
CA GLU A 18 -8.53 -10.88 6.64
C GLU A 18 -8.69 -10.22 5.25
N GLN A 19 -8.45 -10.96 4.16
CA GLN A 19 -8.53 -10.46 2.78
C GLN A 19 -9.56 -11.22 1.92
N LEU A 20 -10.30 -12.18 2.49
CA LEU A 20 -11.30 -12.96 1.75
C LEU A 20 -12.51 -13.26 2.63
N GLU A 21 -13.68 -12.74 2.22
CA GLU A 21 -14.96 -12.87 2.91
C GLU A 21 -16.00 -13.55 2.02
N PHE A 22 -16.77 -14.51 2.56
CA PHE A 22 -17.93 -15.09 1.87
C PHE A 22 -19.26 -14.66 2.50
N LYS A 23 -20.25 -14.39 1.65
CA LYS A 23 -21.62 -14.11 2.07
C LYS A 23 -22.65 -14.77 1.15
N GLU A 24 -23.67 -15.35 1.76
CA GLU A 24 -24.69 -16.11 1.05
C GLU A 24 -25.48 -15.21 0.08
N ALA A 25 -26.02 -14.08 0.57
CA ALA A 25 -26.63 -13.01 -0.23
C ALA A 25 -27.55 -13.47 -1.38
N LYS A 26 -28.38 -14.51 -1.15
CA LYS A 26 -29.23 -15.13 -2.20
C LYS A 26 -30.12 -14.15 -2.95
N LYS A 27 -30.83 -13.29 -2.21
CA LYS A 27 -31.83 -12.36 -2.79
C LYS A 27 -31.29 -10.95 -2.95
N GLN A 28 -30.63 -10.45 -1.90
CA GLN A 28 -30.11 -9.10 -1.83
C GLN A 28 -28.93 -9.06 -0.86
N PHE A 29 -28.17 -7.97 -0.93
CA PHE A 29 -27.16 -7.65 0.07
C PHE A 29 -27.27 -6.18 0.45
N ASP A 30 -27.01 -5.90 1.72
CA ASP A 30 -27.10 -4.55 2.25
C ASP A 30 -25.93 -3.70 1.72
N SER A 31 -26.24 -2.58 1.08
CA SER A 31 -25.20 -1.71 0.49
C SER A 31 -24.29 -1.08 1.54
N THR A 32 -24.82 -0.74 2.71
CA THR A 32 -24.05 -0.16 3.81
C THR A 32 -23.11 -1.22 4.40
N LYS A 33 -23.57 -2.47 4.51
CA LYS A 33 -22.73 -3.60 4.90
C LYS A 33 -21.61 -3.82 3.89
N LEU A 34 -21.90 -3.77 2.60
CA LEU A 34 -20.87 -3.87 1.54
C LEU A 34 -19.82 -2.77 1.69
N LEU A 35 -20.23 -1.52 1.88
CA LEU A 35 -19.32 -0.38 2.05
C LEU A 35 -18.38 -0.58 3.25
N LYS A 36 -18.92 -1.04 4.39
CA LYS A 36 -18.11 -1.36 5.58
C LYS A 36 -17.07 -2.44 5.30
N TYR A 37 -17.44 -3.50 4.58
CA TYR A 37 -16.46 -4.53 4.18
C TYR A 37 -15.40 -3.99 3.22
N CYS A 38 -15.78 -3.19 2.23
CA CYS A 38 -14.83 -2.61 1.29
C CYS A 38 -13.79 -1.74 2.01
N VAL A 39 -14.20 -0.90 2.97
CA VAL A 39 -13.26 -0.11 3.78
C VAL A 39 -12.35 -0.99 4.63
N ALA A 40 -12.92 -1.98 5.31
CA ALA A 40 -12.13 -2.88 6.16
C ALA A 40 -11.10 -3.69 5.36
N LEU A 41 -11.51 -4.25 4.22
CA LEU A 41 -10.60 -4.97 3.32
C LEU A 41 -9.51 -4.06 2.76
N ALA A 42 -9.86 -2.84 2.33
CA ALA A 42 -8.86 -1.89 1.84
C ALA A 42 -7.83 -1.52 2.93
N ASN A 43 -8.30 -1.38 4.18
CA ASN A 43 -7.43 -1.14 5.31
C ASN A 43 -6.50 -2.31 5.65
N GLU A 44 -6.90 -3.56 5.36
CA GLU A 44 -6.08 -4.78 5.53
C GLU A 44 -5.22 -5.13 4.31
N GLY A 45 -4.93 -4.15 3.44
CA GLY A 45 -4.07 -4.34 2.26
C GLY A 45 -4.82 -4.79 1.01
N GLY A 46 -6.15 -4.66 1.00
CA GLY A 46 -7.02 -5.08 -0.09
C GLY A 46 -7.59 -6.48 0.13
N GLY A 47 -8.50 -6.87 -0.74
CA GLY A 47 -9.10 -8.20 -0.66
C GLY A 47 -10.42 -8.33 -1.40
N TYR A 48 -11.13 -9.41 -1.09
CA TYR A 48 -12.30 -9.86 -1.84
C TYR A 48 -13.48 -10.11 -0.91
N ILE A 49 -14.66 -9.64 -1.31
CA ILE A 49 -15.94 -10.10 -0.76
C ILE A 49 -16.72 -10.83 -1.87
N VAL A 50 -17.04 -12.09 -1.60
CA VAL A 50 -17.68 -13.01 -2.53
C VAL A 50 -19.11 -13.26 -2.08
N LEU A 51 -20.07 -12.87 -2.93
CA LEU A 51 -21.50 -13.05 -2.72
C LEU A 51 -22.05 -14.25 -3.50
N GLY A 52 -23.00 -14.97 -2.92
CA GLY A 52 -23.58 -16.16 -3.53
C GLY A 52 -22.95 -17.47 -3.06
N VAL A 53 -22.23 -17.44 -1.94
CA VAL A 53 -21.52 -18.59 -1.35
C VAL A 53 -21.84 -18.67 0.14
N THR A 54 -22.05 -19.88 0.68
CA THR A 54 -22.25 -20.05 2.12
C THR A 54 -21.00 -19.63 2.90
N ASP A 55 -21.24 -18.93 4.01
CA ASP A 55 -20.22 -18.37 4.90
C ASP A 55 -19.36 -19.48 5.53
N LYS A 56 -20.03 -20.47 6.14
CA LYS A 56 -19.37 -21.59 6.83
C LYS A 56 -19.00 -22.73 5.90
N GLN A 57 -17.95 -23.46 6.31
CA GLN A 57 -17.58 -24.71 5.69
C GLN A 57 -18.60 -25.84 5.96
N PRO A 58 -18.82 -26.75 4.98
CA PRO A 58 -18.28 -26.70 3.61
C PRO A 58 -18.93 -25.56 2.80
N ARG A 59 -18.12 -24.73 2.14
CA ARG A 59 -18.60 -23.58 1.38
C ARG A 59 -19.25 -24.05 0.08
N GLN A 60 -20.48 -23.63 -0.16
CA GLN A 60 -21.27 -24.01 -1.31
C GLN A 60 -21.75 -22.78 -2.05
N VAL A 61 -21.62 -22.80 -3.38
CA VAL A 61 -22.23 -21.80 -4.24
C VAL A 61 -23.75 -22.00 -4.22
N VAL A 62 -24.46 -20.96 -3.81
CA VAL A 62 -25.93 -20.92 -3.72
C VAL A 62 -26.57 -19.94 -4.69
N GLY A 63 -25.77 -19.11 -5.35
CA GLY A 63 -26.22 -18.05 -6.23
C GLY A 63 -26.62 -16.76 -5.50
N SER A 64 -26.51 -15.63 -6.18
CA SER A 64 -26.92 -14.31 -5.68
C SER A 64 -27.66 -13.50 -6.74
N LEU A 65 -28.82 -12.97 -6.36
CA LEU A 65 -29.60 -11.99 -7.12
C LEU A 65 -29.30 -10.53 -6.72
N ALA A 66 -28.31 -10.29 -5.85
CA ALA A 66 -27.92 -8.95 -5.46
C ALA A 66 -27.42 -8.17 -6.69
N TRP A 67 -27.95 -6.97 -6.92
CA TRP A 67 -27.62 -6.11 -8.07
C TRP A 67 -27.59 -6.89 -9.40
N SER A 68 -28.70 -7.56 -9.73
CA SER A 68 -28.82 -8.46 -10.88
C SER A 68 -28.87 -7.77 -12.25
N THR A 69 -29.05 -6.45 -12.30
CA THR A 69 -29.05 -5.68 -13.56
C THR A 69 -27.79 -4.84 -13.68
N ALA A 70 -27.41 -4.49 -14.92
CA ALA A 70 -26.24 -3.65 -15.16
C ALA A 70 -26.39 -2.26 -14.52
N GLU A 71 -27.60 -1.69 -14.53
CA GLU A 71 -27.91 -0.41 -13.89
C GLU A 71 -27.72 -0.48 -12.37
N ALA A 72 -28.19 -1.56 -11.74
CA ALA A 72 -28.03 -1.77 -10.30
C ALA A 72 -26.55 -1.96 -9.92
N LEU A 73 -25.79 -2.72 -10.74
CA LEU A 73 -24.36 -2.95 -10.54
C LEU A 73 -23.55 -1.65 -10.71
N ASN A 74 -23.88 -0.84 -11.72
CA ASN A 74 -23.27 0.47 -11.92
C ASN A 74 -23.65 1.45 -10.80
N GLY A 75 -24.88 1.39 -10.32
CA GLY A 75 -25.34 2.18 -9.18
C GLY A 75 -24.55 1.90 -7.90
N ILE A 76 -24.30 0.62 -7.57
CA ILE A 76 -23.49 0.28 -6.39
C ILE A 76 -22.02 0.66 -6.56
N LYS A 77 -21.43 0.48 -7.75
CA LYS A 77 -20.07 0.96 -8.05
C LYS A 77 -19.96 2.48 -7.86
N ALA A 78 -20.92 3.24 -8.38
CA ALA A 78 -20.96 4.69 -8.21
C ALA A 78 -21.12 5.08 -6.73
N LYS A 79 -21.99 4.38 -5.99
CA LYS A 79 -22.17 4.59 -4.54
C LYS A 79 -20.87 4.37 -3.77
N ILE A 80 -20.11 3.31 -4.09
CA ILE A 80 -18.82 3.01 -3.45
C ILE A 80 -17.82 4.13 -3.69
N VAL A 81 -17.68 4.63 -4.91
CA VAL A 81 -16.79 5.77 -5.20
C VAL A 81 -17.25 7.04 -4.47
N ASN A 82 -18.56 7.27 -4.42
CA ASN A 82 -19.15 8.45 -3.79
C ASN A 82 -19.08 8.44 -2.26
N GLU A 83 -19.05 7.28 -1.62
CA GLU A 83 -18.96 7.20 -0.15
C GLU A 83 -17.53 6.92 0.32
N LEU A 84 -16.78 6.07 -0.38
CA LEU A 84 -15.46 5.60 0.07
C LEU A 84 -14.28 6.28 -0.63
N ARG A 85 -14.52 7.04 -1.71
CA ARG A 85 -13.49 7.75 -2.51
C ARG A 85 -12.47 6.83 -3.21
N PHE A 86 -12.75 5.54 -3.33
CA PHE A 86 -11.97 4.60 -4.14
C PHE A 86 -12.88 3.71 -4.99
N ARG A 87 -12.28 3.07 -6.01
CA ARG A 87 -12.98 2.16 -6.92
C ARG A 87 -12.79 0.73 -6.45
N VAL A 88 -13.86 -0.06 -6.57
CA VAL A 88 -13.81 -1.52 -6.44
C VAL A 88 -14.02 -2.14 -7.81
N GLU A 89 -13.25 -3.18 -8.10
CA GLU A 89 -13.50 -4.00 -9.28
C GLU A 89 -14.59 -5.03 -8.94
N VAL A 90 -15.51 -5.26 -9.88
CA VAL A 90 -16.60 -6.22 -9.67
C VAL A 90 -16.58 -7.23 -10.79
N THR A 91 -16.35 -8.48 -10.43
CA THR A 91 -16.37 -9.62 -11.35
C THR A 91 -17.63 -10.44 -11.11
N GLU A 92 -18.37 -10.70 -12.17
CA GLU A 92 -19.52 -11.60 -12.16
C GLU A 92 -19.13 -12.94 -12.77
N LEU A 93 -19.35 -14.02 -12.01
CA LEU A 93 -19.08 -15.39 -12.45
C LEU A 93 -20.38 -16.19 -12.54
N GLN A 94 -20.56 -16.91 -13.64
CA GLN A 94 -21.64 -17.86 -13.83
C GLN A 94 -21.15 -19.25 -13.45
N HIS A 95 -21.39 -19.67 -12.21
CA HIS A 95 -21.07 -21.01 -11.74
C HIS A 95 -22.28 -21.94 -11.97
N PRO A 96 -22.10 -23.26 -12.23
CA PRO A 96 -23.21 -24.18 -12.49
C PRO A 96 -24.33 -24.17 -11.43
N ASN A 97 -23.96 -23.93 -10.17
CA ASN A 97 -24.90 -23.87 -9.04
C ASN A 97 -25.49 -22.47 -8.78
N GLY A 98 -25.10 -21.45 -9.55
CA GLY A 98 -25.65 -20.10 -9.44
C GLY A 98 -24.65 -18.97 -9.70
N ARG A 99 -25.19 -17.76 -9.85
CA ARG A 99 -24.42 -16.52 -10.07
C ARG A 99 -23.62 -16.12 -8.83
N VAL A 100 -22.34 -15.80 -9.00
CA VAL A 100 -21.44 -15.31 -7.95
C VAL A 100 -20.96 -13.91 -8.29
N LEU A 101 -21.01 -13.00 -7.31
CA LEU A 101 -20.47 -11.64 -7.43
C LEU A 101 -19.25 -11.49 -6.55
N ILE A 102 -18.17 -10.97 -7.12
CA ILE A 102 -16.90 -10.77 -6.41
C ILE A 102 -16.57 -9.29 -6.48
N PHE A 103 -16.52 -8.63 -5.32
CA PHE A 103 -16.03 -7.27 -5.20
C PHE A 103 -14.59 -7.31 -4.70
N GLU A 104 -13.68 -6.73 -5.47
CA GLU A 104 -12.27 -6.57 -5.16
C GLU A 104 -12.03 -5.16 -4.64
N ALA A 105 -11.67 -5.06 -3.37
CA ALA A 105 -11.26 -3.83 -2.72
C ALA A 105 -9.75 -3.64 -2.90
N PRO A 106 -9.29 -2.48 -3.41
CA PRO A 106 -7.87 -2.21 -3.53
C PRO A 106 -7.25 -2.00 -2.14
N SER A 107 -5.93 -2.13 -2.02
CA SER A 107 -5.22 -1.66 -0.82
C SER A 107 -5.43 -0.16 -0.64
N ARG A 108 -5.53 0.27 0.63
CA ARG A 108 -5.42 1.68 0.99
C ARG A 108 -4.09 2.28 0.47
N PRO A 109 -4.04 3.61 0.22
CA PRO A 109 -2.78 4.31 0.02
C PRO A 109 -1.86 4.19 1.25
N VAL A 110 -0.56 4.18 1.00
CA VAL A 110 0.47 4.19 2.04
C VAL A 110 0.26 5.40 2.95
N GLY A 111 0.36 5.20 4.27
CA GLY A 111 0.26 6.29 5.23
C GLY A 111 -1.14 6.72 5.61
N ARG A 112 -2.17 6.14 4.97
CA ARG A 112 -3.54 6.64 5.08
C ARG A 112 -4.53 5.52 5.36
N ALA A 113 -5.08 5.51 6.56
CA ALA A 113 -6.26 4.72 6.88
C ALA A 113 -7.51 5.30 6.20
N LEU A 114 -8.38 4.44 5.71
CA LEU A 114 -9.66 4.79 5.09
C LEU A 114 -10.79 4.63 6.12
N ASP A 115 -11.72 5.58 6.16
CA ASP A 115 -12.88 5.54 7.03
C ASP A 115 -14.19 5.40 6.25
N TYR A 116 -15.22 4.92 6.96
CA TYR A 116 -16.61 5.02 6.53
C TYR A 116 -17.40 5.76 7.62
N GLU A 117 -17.98 6.91 7.27
CA GLU A 117 -18.72 7.76 8.22
C GLU A 117 -17.91 8.08 9.50
N GLY A 118 -16.61 8.31 9.37
CA GLY A 118 -15.70 8.60 10.48
C GLY A 118 -15.23 7.38 11.28
N ALA A 119 -15.68 6.16 10.93
CA ALA A 119 -15.20 4.93 11.54
C ALA A 119 -14.12 4.27 10.67
N TYR A 120 -12.90 4.16 11.20
CA TYR A 120 -11.86 3.29 10.64
C TYR A 120 -12.20 1.85 11.00
N LEU A 121 -12.46 1.01 9.99
CA LEU A 121 -12.81 -0.39 10.18
C LEU A 121 -11.63 -1.27 9.78
N MET A 122 -11.47 -2.37 10.51
CA MET A 122 -10.52 -3.44 10.24
C MET A 122 -11.23 -4.80 10.28
N ARG A 123 -10.59 -5.82 9.73
CA ARG A 123 -11.00 -7.21 9.98
C ARG A 123 -10.18 -7.78 11.12
N ALA A 124 -10.84 -8.49 12.01
CA ALA A 124 -10.20 -9.30 13.04
C ALA A 124 -10.72 -10.73 12.89
N GLY A 125 -10.01 -11.52 12.08
CA GLY A 125 -10.54 -12.80 11.59
C GLY A 125 -11.75 -12.59 10.67
N GLU A 126 -12.91 -13.10 11.09
CA GLU A 126 -14.18 -13.03 10.35
C GLU A 126 -15.05 -11.81 10.70
N GLU A 127 -14.65 -11.02 11.72
CA GLU A 127 -15.47 -9.92 12.23
C GLU A 127 -14.96 -8.55 11.76
N LEU A 128 -15.93 -7.66 11.47
CA LEU A 128 -15.68 -6.23 11.30
C LEU A 128 -15.59 -5.56 12.67
N ARG A 129 -14.47 -4.89 12.94
CA ARG A 129 -14.25 -4.14 14.19
C ARG A 129 -13.70 -2.75 13.91
N PRO A 130 -13.93 -1.77 14.80
CA PRO A 130 -13.18 -0.52 14.76
C PRO A 130 -11.67 -0.81 14.85
N MET A 131 -10.90 -0.11 14.02
CA MET A 131 -9.46 -0.24 13.98
C MET A 131 -8.85 0.20 15.32
N THR A 132 -7.88 -0.58 15.81
CA THR A 132 -7.20 -0.26 17.06
C THR A 132 -6.27 0.97 16.89
N PRO A 133 -6.04 1.75 17.97
CA PRO A 133 -5.12 2.89 17.90
C PRO A 133 -3.71 2.52 17.45
N ASP A 134 -3.21 1.34 17.82
CA ASP A 134 -1.88 0.86 17.42
C ASP A 134 -1.81 0.58 15.91
N MET A 135 -2.85 0.01 15.32
CA MET A 135 -2.94 -0.19 13.87
C MET A 135 -2.99 1.14 13.13
N LEU A 136 -3.80 2.10 13.59
CA LEU A 136 -3.84 3.44 13.02
C LEU A 136 -2.46 4.12 13.08
N LYS A 137 -1.78 4.03 14.22
CA LYS A 137 -0.43 4.58 14.41
C LYS A 137 0.57 3.95 13.45
N ARG A 138 0.51 2.63 13.24
CA ARG A 138 1.36 1.95 12.25
C ARG A 138 1.09 2.46 10.85
N ILE A 139 -0.18 2.52 10.44
CA ILE A 139 -0.56 2.98 9.10
C ILE A 139 -0.08 4.41 8.88
N PHE A 140 -0.37 5.34 9.80
CA PHE A 140 0.05 6.74 9.66
C PHE A 140 1.57 6.94 9.70
N ALA A 141 2.33 5.97 10.23
CA ALA A 141 3.78 6.01 10.19
C ALA A 141 4.37 5.52 8.86
N GLU A 142 3.58 4.88 7.99
CA GLU A 142 4.07 4.37 6.69
C GLU A 142 4.46 5.48 5.72
N ASP A 143 3.77 6.64 5.76
CA ASP A 143 4.09 7.84 4.98
C ASP A 143 5.02 8.79 5.74
N GLN A 144 5.75 8.27 6.73
CA GLN A 144 7.06 8.87 7.01
C GLN A 144 7.96 8.51 5.84
N GLN A 145 7.80 9.28 4.76
CA GLN A 145 8.71 9.30 3.64
C GLN A 145 10.11 9.22 4.19
N ASP A 146 10.81 8.16 3.79
CA ASP A 146 11.99 7.68 4.49
C ASP A 146 12.84 8.86 4.89
N TRP A 147 12.92 9.16 6.18
CA TRP A 147 13.59 10.37 6.65
C TRP A 147 15.03 10.40 6.12
N PHE A 148 15.60 9.22 5.83
CA PHE A 148 16.88 9.05 5.14
C PHE A 148 16.92 9.65 3.72
N SER A 149 15.81 9.67 2.99
CA SER A 149 15.66 10.26 1.65
C SER A 149 15.48 11.79 1.62
N PHE A 150 15.25 12.43 2.77
CA PHE A 150 15.11 13.89 2.84
C PHE A 150 16.43 14.62 2.58
N PRO A 151 16.38 15.84 2.02
CA PRO A 151 17.58 16.64 1.76
C PRO A 151 18.26 17.07 3.07
N SER A 152 19.53 16.71 3.22
CA SER A 152 20.41 17.18 4.30
C SER A 152 21.21 18.43 3.88
N ARG A 153 21.51 18.53 2.59
CA ARG A 153 22.13 19.68 1.92
C ARG A 153 21.60 19.74 0.49
N SER A 154 21.10 20.91 0.09
CA SER A 154 20.61 21.16 -1.27
C SER A 154 21.59 22.06 -2.03
N ASP A 155 21.47 22.07 -3.36
CA ASP A 155 22.16 22.98 -4.27
C ASP A 155 23.69 22.92 -4.14
N ALA A 156 24.23 21.73 -3.84
CA ALA A 156 25.65 21.51 -3.69
C ALA A 156 26.34 21.39 -5.06
N SER A 157 27.53 21.98 -5.19
CA SER A 157 28.37 21.77 -6.37
C SER A 157 28.99 20.36 -6.38
N PRO A 158 29.41 19.83 -7.54
CA PRO A 158 30.17 18.57 -7.63
C PRO A 158 31.38 18.52 -6.68
N GLU A 159 32.09 19.63 -6.53
CA GLU A 159 33.23 19.78 -5.62
C GLU A 159 32.78 19.72 -4.16
N GLU A 160 31.68 20.40 -3.81
CA GLU A 160 31.14 20.40 -2.46
C GLU A 160 30.67 19.01 -2.02
N VAL A 161 30.05 18.22 -2.89
CA VAL A 161 29.62 16.85 -2.57
C VAL A 161 30.80 15.99 -2.12
N ILE A 162 31.93 16.07 -2.81
CA ILE A 162 33.16 15.30 -2.50
C ILE A 162 33.90 15.89 -1.29
N ALA A 163 33.81 17.20 -1.10
CA ALA A 163 34.36 17.85 0.08
C ALA A 163 33.59 17.47 1.36
N LEU A 164 32.27 17.27 1.26
CA LEU A 164 31.39 16.96 2.38
C LEU A 164 31.31 15.46 2.71
N LEU A 165 31.39 14.59 1.70
CA LEU A 165 31.27 13.13 1.84
C LEU A 165 32.62 12.41 1.75
N ASP A 166 32.78 11.36 2.54
CA ASP A 166 33.88 10.39 2.51
C ASP A 166 33.58 9.32 1.46
N THR A 167 33.77 9.72 0.20
CA THR A 167 33.56 8.83 -0.94
C THR A 167 34.56 7.69 -0.96
N GLN A 168 35.78 7.90 -0.46
CA GLN A 168 36.84 6.90 -0.36
C GLN A 168 36.36 5.68 0.41
N THR A 169 35.85 5.91 1.64
CA THR A 169 35.34 4.85 2.52
C THR A 169 34.18 4.08 1.88
N TYR A 170 33.29 4.76 1.14
CA TYR A 170 32.18 4.11 0.44
C TYR A 170 32.65 3.03 -0.56
N PHE A 171 33.64 3.35 -1.41
CA PHE A 171 34.15 2.38 -2.39
C PHE A 171 34.95 1.25 -1.73
N GLU A 172 35.70 1.56 -0.67
CA GLU A 172 36.45 0.57 0.11
C GLU A 172 35.52 -0.45 0.79
N LEU A 173 34.44 0.03 1.43
CA LEU A 173 33.44 -0.84 2.09
C LEU A 173 32.74 -1.78 1.12
N LEU A 174 32.48 -1.31 -0.11
CA LEU A 174 31.87 -2.10 -1.17
C LEU A 174 32.88 -2.95 -1.95
N ASN A 175 34.18 -2.87 -1.62
CA ASN A 175 35.26 -3.58 -2.29
C ASN A 175 35.26 -3.38 -3.82
N ILE A 176 35.00 -2.14 -4.25
CA ILE A 176 34.97 -1.73 -5.66
C ILE A 176 36.06 -0.68 -5.93
N PRO A 177 36.67 -0.67 -7.12
CA PRO A 177 37.73 0.28 -7.43
C PRO A 177 37.19 1.71 -7.42
N TYR A 178 37.98 2.62 -6.86
CA TYR A 178 37.64 4.04 -6.88
C TYR A 178 37.70 4.58 -8.33
N PRO A 179 36.63 5.21 -8.84
CA PRO A 179 36.59 5.71 -10.21
C PRO A 179 37.66 6.78 -10.48
N THR A 180 38.15 6.83 -11.72
CA THR A 180 39.18 7.80 -12.15
C THR A 180 38.61 9.19 -12.48
N SER A 181 37.30 9.29 -12.71
CA SER A 181 36.62 10.55 -12.97
C SER A 181 35.64 10.88 -11.83
N ARG A 182 35.57 12.17 -11.52
CA ARG A 182 34.62 12.71 -10.56
C ARG A 182 33.17 12.38 -10.93
N ASP A 183 32.82 12.54 -12.20
CA ASP A 183 31.45 12.35 -12.64
C ASP A 183 31.00 10.90 -12.44
N ALA A 184 31.91 9.93 -12.56
CA ALA A 184 31.62 8.53 -12.26
C ALA A 184 31.39 8.29 -10.75
N VAL A 185 32.08 9.03 -9.87
CA VAL A 185 31.82 8.99 -8.42
C VAL A 185 30.41 9.49 -8.11
N LEU A 186 30.05 10.65 -8.66
CA LEU A 186 28.72 11.24 -8.45
C LEU A 186 27.61 10.35 -9.01
N GLU A 187 27.82 9.79 -10.21
CA GLU A 187 26.86 8.88 -10.82
C GLU A 187 26.65 7.61 -9.99
N ARG A 188 27.71 7.08 -9.38
CA ARG A 188 27.61 5.93 -8.47
C ARG A 188 26.84 6.27 -7.20
N LEU A 189 27.10 7.42 -6.58
CA LEU A 189 26.34 7.86 -5.40
C LEU A 189 24.88 8.13 -5.76
N ARG A 190 24.61 8.64 -6.98
CA ARG A 190 23.27 8.86 -7.50
C ARG A 190 22.51 7.56 -7.73
N SER A 191 23.18 6.52 -8.24
CA SER A 191 22.54 5.22 -8.51
C SER A 191 22.07 4.49 -7.25
N GLU A 192 22.65 4.83 -6.09
CA GLU A 192 22.26 4.29 -4.78
C GLU A 192 21.37 5.27 -3.98
N ASP A 193 20.79 6.28 -4.65
CA ASP A 193 19.93 7.32 -4.03
C ASP A 193 20.58 8.14 -2.90
N LEU A 194 21.91 8.08 -2.75
CA LEU A 194 22.65 8.86 -1.74
C LEU A 194 22.67 10.35 -2.08
N ILE A 195 22.72 10.68 -3.37
CA ILE A 195 22.60 12.05 -3.88
C ILE A 195 21.59 12.10 -5.03
N LYS A 196 20.96 13.26 -5.25
CA LYS A 196 19.99 13.50 -6.33
C LYS A 196 20.39 14.72 -7.13
N GLN A 197 20.30 14.63 -8.46
CA GLN A 197 20.57 15.77 -9.34
C GLN A 197 19.30 16.63 -9.48
N THR A 198 19.44 17.94 -9.30
CA THR A 198 18.37 18.94 -9.48
C THR A 198 18.80 19.97 -10.53
N ALA A 199 17.88 20.87 -10.92
CA ALA A 199 18.20 21.94 -11.87
C ALA A 199 19.23 22.96 -11.33
N GLN A 200 19.40 23.02 -10.00
CA GLN A 200 20.25 23.97 -9.29
C GLN A 200 21.58 23.35 -8.82
N GLY A 201 21.73 22.02 -8.86
CA GLY A 201 22.94 21.32 -8.42
C GLY A 201 22.67 19.90 -7.93
N TRP A 202 23.39 19.49 -6.89
CA TRP A 202 23.22 18.20 -6.25
C TRP A 202 22.60 18.33 -4.87
N THR A 203 21.67 17.45 -4.56
CA THR A 203 21.06 17.30 -3.25
C THR A 203 21.65 16.07 -2.57
N ILE A 204 22.22 16.25 -1.38
CA ILE A 204 22.69 15.18 -0.51
C ILE A 204 21.55 14.77 0.42
N THR A 205 21.30 13.47 0.54
CA THR A 205 20.24 12.94 1.41
C THR A 205 20.70 12.86 2.88
N ASN A 206 19.76 12.69 3.81
CA ASN A 206 20.07 12.41 5.22
C ASN A 206 20.83 11.08 5.35
N LEU A 207 20.53 10.09 4.51
CA LEU A 207 21.23 8.81 4.46
C LEU A 207 22.71 9.01 4.17
N ALA A 208 23.03 9.74 3.10
CA ALA A 208 24.40 10.00 2.70
C ALA A 208 25.17 10.80 3.75
N ALA A 209 24.51 11.79 4.39
CA ALA A 209 25.13 12.54 5.48
C ALA A 209 25.44 11.64 6.70
N ILE A 210 24.56 10.69 7.06
CA ILE A 210 24.82 9.81 8.20
C ILE A 210 25.93 8.81 7.90
N LEU A 211 25.89 8.20 6.72
CA LEU A 211 26.81 7.14 6.36
C LEU A 211 28.20 7.66 6.03
N LEU A 212 28.28 8.82 5.35
CA LEU A 212 29.48 9.26 4.66
C LEU A 212 29.89 10.69 5.01
N ALA A 213 29.23 11.44 5.89
CA ALA A 213 29.71 12.79 6.20
C ALA A 213 31.09 12.78 6.84
N LYS A 214 32.03 13.55 6.28
CA LYS A 214 33.30 13.86 6.95
C LYS A 214 33.07 14.67 8.23
N LYS A 215 32.03 15.51 8.23
CA LYS A 215 31.60 16.34 9.35
C LYS A 215 30.07 16.49 9.36
N LEU A 216 29.39 15.80 10.27
CA LEU A 216 27.93 15.81 10.39
C LEU A 216 27.34 17.22 10.65
N ASN A 217 28.08 18.10 11.33
CA ASN A 217 27.65 19.47 11.62
C ASN A 217 27.63 20.40 10.38
N ALA A 218 28.17 19.97 9.23
CA ALA A 218 28.09 20.71 7.97
C ALA A 218 26.73 20.55 7.26
N PHE A 219 25.85 19.68 7.77
CA PHE A 219 24.53 19.38 7.23
C PHE A 219 23.42 19.99 8.09
N SER A 220 22.16 19.95 7.61
CA SER A 220 21.01 20.63 8.23
C SER A 220 20.87 20.43 9.76
N PHE A 221 20.33 21.44 10.44
CA PHE A 221 20.20 21.49 11.91
C PHE A 221 19.38 20.33 12.52
N ALA A 222 18.53 19.67 11.72
CA ALA A 222 17.75 18.51 12.16
C ALA A 222 18.62 17.26 12.42
N LEU A 223 19.77 17.13 11.74
CA LEU A 223 20.76 16.07 11.96
C LEU A 223 21.60 16.32 13.22
N ALA A 224 21.98 17.58 13.48
CA ALA A 224 22.85 17.94 14.60
C ALA A 224 22.19 17.79 15.99
N ARG A 225 20.85 17.77 16.07
CA ARG A 225 20.10 17.67 17.34
C ARG A 225 19.79 16.24 17.79
N LYS A 226 20.08 15.23 16.96
CA LYS A 226 19.86 13.80 17.24
C LYS A 226 21.16 13.00 17.42
N ALA A 227 22.33 13.64 17.26
CA ALA A 227 23.65 13.06 17.48
C ALA A 227 24.13 13.25 18.92
#